data_AF-A0A8T6L2R5-F1
#
_entry.id   AF-A0A8T6L2R5-F1
#
_cell.length_a   1.000
_cell.length_b   1.000
_cell.length_c   1.000
_cell.angle_alpha   90.00
_cell.angle_beta   90.00
_cell.angle_gamma   90.00
#
_symmetry.space_group_name_H-M   'P 1'
#
loop_
_entity.id
_entity.type
_entity.pdbx_description
1 polymer ?
#
loop_
_entity_poly.entity_id
_entity_poly.type
_entity_poly.pdbx_seq_one_letter_code
_entity_poly.pdbx_strand_id
1 'polypeptide(L)'
;MLNAEHEAVARNLLEKMSLRQKIGQMAMAERLAVEPVDVKRHGLGAVLSGGGSHPGGNAPGDWVRMNDAFWQAAMADDDAPGIPILYGCDAVHGHNNVQGATIFPHNIGLGAAGDARLVAEAARVTAREMLDSGLDWNFAPTLAVVQNCRWG
;
A
#
# COMPACT_ATOMS: atom_id res chain seq x y z
N MET A 1 -10.69 -13.82 -5.13
CA MET A 1 -10.29 -14.17 -6.52
C MET A 1 -11.07 -13.27 -7.46
N LEU A 2 -10.43 -12.76 -8.52
CA LEU A 2 -11.12 -12.02 -9.58
C LEU A 2 -12.18 -12.92 -10.25
N ASN A 3 -13.29 -12.33 -10.66
CA ASN A 3 -14.43 -13.05 -11.26
C ASN A 3 -14.86 -12.29 -12.53
N ALA A 4 -15.84 -12.83 -13.26
CA ALA A 4 -16.33 -12.23 -14.51
C ALA A 4 -16.84 -10.78 -14.35
N GLU A 5 -17.37 -10.44 -13.17
CA GLU A 5 -17.84 -9.11 -12.84
C GLU A 5 -16.67 -8.13 -12.68
N HIS A 6 -15.64 -8.49 -11.90
CA HIS A 6 -14.41 -7.68 -11.77
C HIS A 6 -13.76 -7.40 -13.13
N GLU A 7 -13.69 -8.43 -13.99
CA GLU A 7 -13.17 -8.31 -15.35
C GLU A 7 -14.00 -7.38 -16.24
N ALA A 8 -15.33 -7.40 -16.10
CA ALA A 8 -16.22 -6.52 -16.82
C ALA A 8 -16.08 -5.06 -16.36
N VAL A 9 -15.96 -4.82 -15.05
CA VAL A 9 -15.70 -3.50 -14.47
C VAL A 9 -14.37 -2.95 -14.98
N ALA A 10 -13.28 -3.74 -14.91
CA ALA A 10 -11.97 -3.33 -15.38
C ALA A 10 -11.97 -2.94 -16.87
N ARG A 11 -12.60 -3.75 -17.74
CA ARG A 11 -12.74 -3.42 -19.17
C ARG A 11 -13.50 -2.12 -19.39
N ASN A 12 -14.63 -1.94 -18.72
CA ASN A 12 -15.45 -0.72 -18.85
C ASN A 12 -14.67 0.54 -18.46
N LEU A 13 -13.90 0.48 -17.36
CA LEU A 13 -13.03 1.57 -16.93
C LEU A 13 -11.93 1.85 -17.97
N LEU A 14 -11.25 0.80 -18.45
CA LEU A 14 -10.17 0.92 -19.44
C LEU A 14 -10.63 1.50 -20.78
N GLU A 15 -11.87 1.24 -21.20
CA GLU A 15 -12.46 1.81 -22.43
C GLU A 15 -12.71 3.32 -22.30
N LYS A 16 -13.02 3.80 -21.09
CA LYS A 16 -13.27 5.21 -20.80
C LYS A 16 -12.00 6.03 -20.59
N MET A 17 -10.86 5.38 -20.39
CA MET A 17 -9.60 6.06 -20.10
C MET A 17 -8.84 6.47 -21.38
N SER A 18 -8.36 7.71 -21.38
CA SER A 18 -7.32 8.16 -22.30
C SER A 18 -6.00 7.41 -22.08
N LEU A 19 -5.09 7.47 -23.06
CA LEU A 19 -3.74 6.92 -22.91
C LEU A 19 -2.99 7.54 -21.71
N ARG A 20 -3.17 8.85 -21.46
CA ARG A 20 -2.56 9.54 -20.33
C ARG A 20 -3.03 8.96 -19.00
N GLN A 21 -4.33 8.75 -18.83
CA GLN A 21 -4.90 8.16 -17.61
C GLN A 21 -4.40 6.72 -17.41
N LYS A 22 -4.27 5.94 -18.49
CA LYS A 22 -3.71 4.58 -18.41
C LYS A 22 -2.26 4.58 -17.93
N ILE A 23 -1.44 5.51 -18.43
CA ILE A 23 -0.06 5.68 -17.98
C ILE A 23 -0.02 6.11 -16.51
N GLY A 24 -0.89 7.04 -16.09
CA GLY A 24 -0.99 7.47 -14.69
C GLY A 24 -1.28 6.31 -13.74
N GLN A 25 -2.19 5.41 -14.11
CA GLN A 25 -2.53 4.23 -13.32
C GLN A 25 -1.37 3.21 -13.20
N MET A 26 -0.38 3.25 -14.09
CA MET A 26 0.83 2.42 -14.01
C MET A 26 1.94 3.05 -13.16
N ALA A 27 1.75 4.30 -12.70
CA ALA A 27 2.72 5.02 -11.90
C ALA A 27 2.40 4.91 -10.41
N MET A 28 3.44 4.64 -9.62
CA MET A 28 3.43 4.72 -8.17
C MET A 28 4.47 5.75 -7.73
N ALA A 29 4.08 6.72 -6.92
CA ALA A 29 4.97 7.76 -6.41
C ALA A 29 5.24 7.61 -4.92
N GLU A 30 6.43 7.99 -4.47
CA GLU A 30 6.72 8.11 -3.04
C GLU A 30 6.11 9.40 -2.49
N ARG A 31 5.50 9.35 -1.30
CA ARG A 31 4.68 10.45 -0.74
C ARG A 31 5.42 11.76 -0.45
N LEU A 32 6.75 11.78 -0.35
CA LEU A 32 7.55 12.99 -0.18
C LEU A 32 7.79 13.70 -1.52
N ALA A 33 7.55 13.02 -2.65
CA ALA A 33 7.75 13.57 -3.98
C ALA A 33 6.46 14.13 -4.61
N VAL A 34 5.30 13.93 -3.98
CA VAL A 34 4.00 14.30 -4.52
C VAL A 34 3.08 14.85 -3.44
N GLU A 35 2.24 15.82 -3.83
CA GLU A 35 1.11 16.30 -3.03
C GLU A 35 -0.20 15.71 -3.57
N PRO A 36 -1.33 15.77 -2.82
CA PRO A 36 -2.62 15.28 -3.31
C PRO A 36 -3.03 15.89 -4.66
N VAL A 37 -2.69 17.16 -4.90
CA VAL A 37 -2.97 17.81 -6.21
C VAL A 37 -2.27 17.11 -7.37
N ASP A 38 -1.09 16.53 -7.15
CA ASP A 38 -0.33 15.81 -8.18
C ASP A 38 -0.95 14.46 -8.50
N VAL A 39 -1.57 13.79 -7.51
CA VAL A 39 -2.37 12.58 -7.73
C VAL A 39 -3.48 12.86 -8.74
N LYS A 40 -4.26 13.94 -8.53
CA LYS A 40 -5.29 14.36 -9.49
C LYS A 40 -4.68 14.71 -10.84
N ARG A 41 -3.66 15.57 -10.85
CA ARG A 41 -3.04 16.10 -12.07
C ARG A 41 -2.47 15.00 -12.99
N HIS A 42 -1.91 13.95 -12.40
CA HIS A 42 -1.25 12.88 -13.13
C HIS A 42 -2.09 11.60 -13.22
N GLY A 43 -3.23 11.53 -12.52
CA GLY A 43 -4.08 10.35 -12.45
C GLY A 43 -3.33 9.13 -11.90
N LEU A 44 -2.52 9.34 -10.85
CA LEU A 44 -1.64 8.32 -10.27
C LEU A 44 -2.44 7.10 -9.79
N GLY A 45 -1.93 5.89 -10.08
CA GLY A 45 -2.55 4.64 -9.63
C GLY A 45 -2.23 4.30 -8.18
N ALA A 46 -1.07 4.73 -7.69
CA ALA A 46 -0.66 4.49 -6.31
C ALA A 46 0.26 5.56 -5.74
N VAL A 47 0.24 5.68 -4.41
CA VAL A 47 1.28 6.35 -3.61
C VAL A 47 1.85 5.33 -2.61
N LEU A 48 3.10 5.51 -2.21
CA LEU A 48 3.71 4.69 -1.16
C LEU A 48 4.43 5.52 -0.11
N SER A 49 4.57 4.94 1.08
CA SER A 49 5.54 5.33 2.09
C SER A 49 6.72 4.36 2.12
N GLY A 50 7.92 4.85 1.82
CA GLY A 50 9.16 4.09 2.01
C GLY A 50 9.55 3.99 3.49
N GLY A 51 10.62 3.27 3.80
CA GLY A 51 11.13 3.13 5.16
C GLY A 51 11.36 4.47 5.85
N GLY A 52 10.66 4.72 6.95
CA GLY A 52 10.74 5.97 7.72
C GLY A 52 9.94 7.15 7.16
N SER A 53 9.29 7.02 5.99
CA SER A 53 8.45 8.06 5.40
C SER A 53 7.05 8.06 6.03
N HIS A 54 6.93 8.66 7.21
CA HIS A 54 5.67 8.81 7.93
C HIS A 54 5.11 10.24 7.84
N PRO A 55 3.79 10.42 7.93
CA PRO A 55 3.17 11.73 8.09
C PRO A 55 3.24 12.23 9.54
N GLY A 56 3.13 13.55 9.71
CA GLY A 56 2.86 14.19 10.99
C GLY A 56 3.73 13.70 12.15
N GLY A 57 3.10 13.42 13.29
CA GLY A 57 3.73 12.87 14.48
C GLY A 57 3.86 11.35 14.48
N ASN A 58 3.64 10.69 13.34
CA ASN A 58 3.59 9.23 13.18
C ASN A 58 2.49 8.52 14.00
N ALA A 59 1.45 9.24 14.40
CA ALA A 59 0.30 8.62 15.03
C ALA A 59 -0.61 7.98 13.96
N PRO A 60 -1.36 6.89 14.25
CA PRO A 60 -2.28 6.28 13.28
C PRO A 60 -3.23 7.28 12.62
N GLY A 61 -3.71 8.28 13.36
CA GLY A 61 -4.57 9.33 12.81
C GLY A 61 -3.90 10.27 11.80
N ASP A 62 -2.57 10.43 11.84
CA ASP A 62 -1.83 11.17 10.81
C ASP A 62 -1.83 10.41 9.48
N TRP A 63 -1.70 9.08 9.53
CA TRP A 63 -1.78 8.20 8.37
C TRP A 63 -3.15 8.23 7.72
N VAL A 64 -4.22 8.08 8.52
CA VAL A 64 -5.60 8.14 8.01
C VAL A 64 -5.86 9.48 7.30
N ARG A 65 -5.51 10.61 7.92
CA ARG A 65 -5.70 11.94 7.31
C ARG A 65 -4.95 12.10 5.98
N MET A 66 -3.72 11.61 5.92
CA MET A 66 -2.91 11.66 4.70
C MET A 66 -3.52 10.81 3.59
N ASN A 67 -3.91 9.57 3.90
CA ASN A 67 -4.45 8.63 2.92
C ASN A 67 -5.81 9.11 2.41
N ASP A 68 -6.67 9.64 3.28
CA ASP A 68 -7.92 10.27 2.90
C ASP A 68 -7.69 11.44 1.93
N ALA A 69 -6.69 12.29 2.17
CA ALA A 69 -6.39 13.41 1.28
C ALA A 69 -5.99 12.94 -0.13
N PHE A 70 -5.16 11.90 -0.25
CA PHE A 70 -4.81 11.30 -1.53
C PHE A 70 -6.01 10.66 -2.22
N TRP A 71 -6.85 9.93 -1.47
CA TRP A 71 -8.07 9.32 -1.99
C TRP A 71 -9.04 10.39 -2.53
N GLN A 72 -9.30 11.44 -1.76
CA GLN A 72 -10.19 12.53 -2.18
C GLN A 72 -9.68 13.20 -3.45
N ALA A 73 -8.37 13.39 -3.58
CA ALA A 73 -7.79 13.96 -4.79
C ALA A 73 -7.96 13.06 -6.02
N ALA A 74 -7.77 11.74 -5.86
CA ALA A 74 -7.97 10.76 -6.94
C ALA A 74 -9.44 10.72 -7.40
N MET A 75 -10.38 10.90 -6.48
CA MET A 75 -11.82 10.88 -6.75
C MET A 75 -12.38 12.20 -7.30
N ALA A 76 -11.62 13.30 -7.22
CA ALA A 76 -12.07 14.63 -7.61
C ALA A 76 -11.84 14.97 -9.09
N ASP A 77 -11.39 14.03 -9.92
CA ASP A 77 -11.20 14.22 -11.36
C ASP A 77 -12.47 13.83 -12.14
N ASP A 78 -13.28 14.83 -12.50
CA ASP A 78 -14.52 14.66 -13.26
C ASP A 78 -14.28 14.12 -14.69
N ASP A 79 -13.07 14.28 -15.23
CA ASP A 79 -12.69 13.79 -16.56
C ASP A 79 -12.16 12.33 -16.52
N ALA A 80 -12.00 11.75 -15.33
CA ALA A 80 -11.57 10.38 -15.12
C ALA A 80 -12.73 9.50 -14.62
N PRO A 81 -12.68 8.18 -14.82
CA PRO A 81 -13.75 7.29 -14.40
C PRO A 81 -13.80 7.02 -12.87
N GLY A 82 -13.23 7.90 -12.04
CA GLY A 82 -13.28 7.83 -10.59
C GLY A 82 -12.59 6.60 -10.00
N ILE A 83 -11.32 6.35 -10.37
CA ILE A 83 -10.55 5.21 -9.86
C ILE A 83 -9.84 5.65 -8.57
N PRO A 84 -10.10 4.98 -7.42
CA PRO A 84 -9.43 5.32 -6.17
C PRO A 84 -7.94 4.96 -6.23
N ILE A 85 -7.12 5.76 -5.59
CA ILE A 85 -5.68 5.49 -5.47
C ILE A 85 -5.43 4.38 -4.45
N LEU A 86 -4.41 3.55 -4.71
CA LEU A 86 -3.89 2.60 -3.74
C LEU A 86 -2.79 3.24 -2.88
N TYR A 87 -2.79 2.96 -1.58
CA TYR A 87 -1.67 3.35 -0.71
C TYR A 87 -0.84 2.14 -0.25
N GLY A 88 0.45 2.15 -0.61
CA GLY A 88 1.42 1.08 -0.32
C GLY A 88 2.40 1.39 0.82
N CYS A 89 2.80 0.38 1.59
CA CYS A 89 3.81 0.50 2.64
C CYS A 89 4.50 -0.83 2.95
N ASP A 90 5.74 -0.76 3.43
CA ASP A 90 6.50 -1.88 3.98
C ASP A 90 6.04 -2.25 5.40
N ALA A 91 5.08 -3.17 5.54
CA ALA A 91 4.71 -3.77 6.83
C ALA A 91 5.25 -5.21 6.93
N VAL A 92 6.59 -5.34 6.83
CA VAL A 92 7.31 -6.61 6.63
C VAL A 92 7.54 -7.45 7.89
N HIS A 93 7.29 -6.88 9.08
CA HIS A 93 7.36 -7.58 10.37
C HIS A 93 6.40 -6.96 11.40
N GLY A 94 5.15 -6.76 10.97
CA GLY A 94 4.20 -5.85 11.62
C GLY A 94 4.14 -4.52 10.89
N HIS A 95 3.24 -3.62 11.32
CA HIS A 95 3.06 -2.29 10.71
C HIS A 95 4.17 -1.31 11.16
N ASN A 96 5.40 -1.71 10.86
CA ASN A 96 6.64 -1.24 11.48
C ASN A 96 6.98 0.24 11.22
N ASN A 97 6.34 0.89 10.23
CA ASN A 97 6.50 2.32 10.02
C ASN A 97 5.65 3.17 10.98
N VAL A 98 4.60 2.62 11.59
CA VAL A 98 3.68 3.36 12.46
C VAL A 98 4.12 3.30 13.91
N GLN A 99 4.12 4.45 14.57
CA GLN A 99 4.47 4.51 15.99
C GLN A 99 3.44 3.75 16.84
N GLY A 100 3.94 2.84 17.67
CA GLY A 100 3.11 2.05 18.59
C GLY A 100 2.51 0.79 17.97
N ALA A 101 2.81 0.48 16.71
CA ALA A 101 2.41 -0.78 16.08
C ALA A 101 3.12 -1.99 16.71
N THR A 102 2.51 -3.17 16.58
CA THR A 102 3.12 -4.42 17.02
C THR A 102 4.30 -4.76 16.11
N ILE A 103 5.45 -5.06 16.71
CA ILE A 103 6.66 -5.49 15.99
C ILE A 103 6.88 -6.98 16.21
N PHE A 104 6.75 -7.76 15.14
CA PHE A 104 7.00 -9.20 15.14
C PHE A 104 8.48 -9.50 14.89
N PRO A 105 8.95 -10.72 15.24
CA PRO A 105 10.25 -11.21 14.77
C PRO A 105 10.33 -11.13 13.24
N HIS A 106 11.51 -10.77 12.71
CA HIS A 106 11.75 -10.82 11.27
C HIS A 106 11.67 -12.26 10.72
N ASN A 107 11.55 -12.38 9.40
CA ASN A 107 11.29 -13.65 8.69
C ASN A 107 12.25 -14.79 9.03
N ILE A 108 13.54 -14.51 9.33
CA ILE A 108 14.48 -15.55 9.77
C ILE A 108 14.06 -16.17 11.12
N GLY A 109 13.59 -15.35 12.06
CA GLY A 109 13.08 -15.82 13.35
C GLY A 109 11.74 -16.56 13.21
N LEU A 110 10.85 -16.05 12.35
CA LEU A 110 9.59 -16.74 12.02
C LEU A 110 9.84 -18.10 11.34
N GLY A 111 10.83 -18.17 10.44
CA GLY A 111 11.26 -19.42 9.81
C GLY A 111 11.84 -20.40 10.83
N ALA A 112 12.64 -19.92 11.78
CA ALA A 112 13.20 -20.75 12.86
C ALA A 112 12.12 -21.31 13.80
N ALA A 113 11.01 -20.58 14.00
CA ALA A 113 9.86 -21.08 14.77
C ALA A 113 9.15 -22.27 14.11
N GLY A 114 9.26 -22.41 12.77
CA GLY A 114 8.73 -23.57 12.05
C GLY A 114 7.20 -23.73 12.09
N ASP A 115 6.46 -22.65 12.37
CA ASP A 115 5.01 -22.69 12.57
C ASP A 115 4.28 -21.76 11.58
N ALA A 116 3.66 -22.35 10.55
CA ALA A 116 2.91 -21.61 9.54
C ALA A 116 1.62 -20.97 10.08
N ARG A 117 1.01 -21.52 11.14
CA ARG A 117 -0.20 -20.94 11.74
C ARG A 117 0.16 -19.67 12.50
N LEU A 118 1.27 -19.69 13.25
CA LEU A 118 1.81 -18.50 13.91
C LEU A 118 2.08 -17.38 12.91
N VAL A 119 2.73 -17.70 11.78
CA VAL A 119 2.99 -16.71 10.71
C VAL A 119 1.69 -16.16 10.12
N ALA A 120 0.69 -17.01 9.89
CA ALA A 120 -0.62 -16.57 9.39
C ALA A 120 -1.34 -15.65 10.38
N GLU A 121 -1.25 -15.93 11.68
CA GLU A 121 -1.81 -15.09 12.74
C GLU A 121 -1.11 -13.73 12.82
N ALA A 122 0.22 -13.70 12.79
CA ALA A 122 1.00 -12.46 12.75
C ALA A 122 0.65 -11.61 11.51
N ALA A 123 0.48 -12.24 10.35
CA ALA A 123 0.03 -11.55 9.13
C ALA A 123 -1.39 -10.99 9.27
N ARG A 124 -2.30 -11.71 9.94
CA ARG A 124 -3.67 -11.23 10.20
C ARG A 124 -3.69 -10.01 11.11
N VAL A 125 -2.85 -10.00 12.15
CA VAL A 125 -2.69 -8.84 13.05
C VAL A 125 -2.09 -7.66 12.27
N THR A 126 -1.04 -7.90 11.49
CA THR A 126 -0.42 -6.88 10.64
C THR A 126 -1.43 -6.24 9.69
N ALA A 127 -2.24 -7.04 8.98
CA ALA A 127 -3.27 -6.55 8.09
C ALA A 127 -4.32 -5.70 8.82
N ARG A 128 -4.68 -6.09 10.06
CA ARG A 128 -5.62 -5.32 10.87
C ARG A 128 -5.06 -3.95 11.25
N GLU A 129 -3.82 -3.90 11.73
CA GLU A 129 -3.17 -2.64 12.12
C GLU A 129 -2.97 -1.69 10.91
N MET A 130 -2.69 -2.24 9.73
CA MET A 130 -2.61 -1.45 8.49
C MET A 130 -3.96 -0.84 8.11
N LEU A 131 -5.04 -1.61 8.16
CA LEU A 131 -6.39 -1.10 7.89
C LEU A 131 -6.80 -0.04 8.91
N ASP A 132 -6.44 -0.20 10.19
CA ASP A 132 -6.74 0.78 11.25
C ASP A 132 -5.99 2.12 11.05
N SER A 133 -4.98 2.16 10.18
CA SER A 133 -4.26 3.39 9.76
C SER A 133 -4.57 3.81 8.31
N GLY A 134 -5.50 3.13 7.65
CA GLY A 134 -6.00 3.47 6.32
C GLY A 134 -5.12 3.03 5.15
N LEU A 135 -4.27 2.00 5.30
CA LEU A 135 -3.44 1.48 4.21
C LEU A 135 -4.06 0.23 3.57
N ASP A 136 -3.98 0.16 2.24
CA ASP A 136 -4.60 -0.91 1.44
C ASP A 136 -3.62 -2.02 1.09
N TRP A 137 -2.34 -1.67 0.89
CA TRP A 137 -1.37 -2.57 0.25
C TRP A 137 -0.08 -2.70 1.06
N ASN A 138 0.24 -3.95 1.43
CA ASN A 138 1.48 -4.33 2.08
C ASN A 138 2.48 -4.93 1.08
N PHE A 139 3.75 -4.51 1.16
CA PHE A 139 4.88 -5.10 0.42
C PHE A 139 5.46 -6.35 1.13
N ALA A 140 4.59 -7.28 1.53
CA ALA A 140 4.96 -8.52 2.21
C ALA A 140 4.20 -9.71 1.59
N PRO A 141 4.74 -10.95 1.67
CA PRO A 141 5.95 -11.35 2.38
C PRO A 141 7.25 -11.28 1.54
N THR A 142 8.39 -11.11 2.20
CA THR A 142 9.72 -11.37 1.60
C THR A 142 9.98 -12.87 1.54
N LEU A 143 9.95 -13.45 0.33
CA LEU A 143 10.15 -14.88 0.07
C LEU A 143 11.56 -15.22 -0.44
N ALA A 144 12.54 -14.34 -0.21
CA ALA A 144 13.92 -14.57 -0.63
C ALA A 144 14.53 -15.78 0.10
N VAL A 145 15.13 -16.70 -0.66
CA VAL A 145 15.91 -17.83 -0.10
C VAL A 145 17.37 -17.43 -0.05
N VAL A 146 17.79 -16.81 1.06
CA VAL A 146 19.14 -16.29 1.24
C VAL A 146 20.17 -17.44 1.23
N GLN A 147 21.08 -17.42 0.26
CA GLN A 147 22.17 -18.41 0.14
C GLN A 147 23.51 -17.90 0.67
N ASN A 148 23.63 -16.59 0.93
CA ASN A 148 24.85 -15.97 1.42
C ASN A 148 24.51 -14.95 2.52
N CYS A 149 24.91 -15.24 3.75
CA CYS A 149 24.63 -14.42 4.93
C CYS A 149 25.37 -13.06 4.95
N ARG A 150 26.13 -12.72 3.90
CA ARG A 150 26.70 -11.39 3.70
C ARG A 150 25.69 -10.38 3.14
N TRP A 151 24.54 -10.84 2.62
CA TRP A 151 23.46 -9.96 2.21
C TRP A 151 22.74 -9.42 3.45
N GLY A 152 22.50 -8.11 3.48
CA GLY A 152 21.92 -7.38 4.61
C GLY A 152 20.83 -6.41 4.17
#